data_AF-A0A955LU30-F1
#
_entry.id   AF-A0A955LU30-F1
#
_cell.length_a   1.000
_cell.length_b   1.000
_cell.length_c   1.000
_cell.angle_alpha   90.00
_cell.angle_beta   90.00
_cell.angle_gamma   90.00
#
_symmetry.space_group_name_H-M   'P 1'
#
loop_
_entity.id
_entity.type
_entity.pdbx_description
1 polymer ?
#
loop_
_entity_poly.entity_id
_entity_poly.type
_entity_poly.pdbx_seq_one_letter_code
_entity_poly.pdbx_strand_id
1 'polypeptide(L)'
;MNNEFASDKEIKVEKRNGQLVAFNPIRIHNAISNAFKEVNSLPRESDLREDLYVDVEKVMLCVLNTIRGRSKSGEHLTVESIQDEVIRQLFENGHNAVAESYRDYRIAQATKRSVFDLYKIQKRDGKVVSFKPEKITVAIAKAFRATSDGDLTDEILDQARELSNRAVAMIHSQWPDGRNITIEDIQDIVERTLMNSNHYDVAKRYIVYREERRKARSIKTIEVEATFDWARKFEVETRDGSTKQIDLEDLLFKIQSCCKGLNDVSAEAILKESLKNYYNGITEKQIEFSNTLAARSLIEKEPNYSFVAARLLLLANYNEAIGSEVSFESVKAEYPRYLSQYINKAVELELLSSDLLQFDLNELGKYIKPERDLEFRYMGMQTLYDRYFIHWQDRRLEIPQVFLMRVAMGLAKEEGDKKNEWAKKFYDVLSTFRFVSSTPTLFNAGTIHSQLSSCYLSTIEDDLHHIFKVMQDDALLSKWSGGLGNDWTNVRAMGSRIKGTNGKSQGVIPFLKVANDVAVAVNQGGKRQGAMCAYLE
;
A
#
# COMPACT_ATOMS: atom_id res chain seq x y z
N MET A 1 14.22 71.82 2.94
CA MET A 1 13.16 70.77 2.96
C MET A 1 13.63 69.38 3.44
N ASN A 2 14.78 69.22 4.13
CA ASN A 2 15.22 67.87 4.58
C ASN A 2 15.06 67.58 6.09
N ASN A 3 14.58 68.53 6.90
CA ASN A 3 14.49 68.35 8.36
C ASN A 3 13.07 68.15 8.94
N GLU A 4 11.98 68.28 8.16
CA GLU A 4 10.60 68.05 8.67
C GLU A 4 10.07 66.62 8.46
N PHE A 5 10.73 65.80 7.64
CA PHE A 5 10.32 64.41 7.35
C PHE A 5 11.06 63.36 8.19
N ALA A 6 11.99 63.77 9.06
CA ALA A 6 12.79 62.84 9.86
C ALA A 6 11.98 62.16 11.00
N SER A 7 10.95 62.82 11.53
CA SER A 7 10.12 62.29 12.63
C SER A 7 9.05 61.28 12.17
N ASP A 8 8.81 61.12 10.86
CA ASP A 8 7.73 60.27 10.34
C ASP A 8 8.15 58.82 10.09
N LYS A 9 9.44 58.50 10.25
CA LYS A 9 9.96 57.12 10.11
C LYS A 9 9.51 56.16 11.22
N GLU A 10 8.97 56.68 12.33
CA GLU A 10 8.48 55.85 13.45
C GLU A 10 7.05 55.33 13.25
N ILE A 11 6.30 55.87 12.28
CA ILE A 11 4.93 55.43 12.00
C ILE A 11 4.98 54.09 11.25
N LYS A 12 4.33 53.05 11.80
CA LYS A 12 4.21 51.73 11.18
C LYS A 12 2.87 51.60 10.46
N VAL A 13 2.91 51.12 9.23
CA VAL A 13 1.74 50.87 8.38
C VAL A 13 1.65 49.39 8.06
N GLU A 14 0.47 48.80 8.24
CA GLU A 14 0.20 47.42 7.85
C GLU A 14 -0.17 47.31 6.37
N LYS A 15 0.55 46.46 5.64
CA LYS A 15 0.19 46.03 4.28
C LYS A 15 -0.87 44.92 4.33
N ARG A 16 -1.64 44.75 3.24
CA ARG A 16 -2.66 43.70 3.09
C ARG A 16 -2.18 42.25 3.32
N ASN A 17 -0.86 42.00 3.31
CA ASN A 17 -0.25 40.70 3.60
C ASN A 17 0.14 40.52 5.09
N GLY A 18 -0.28 41.42 5.99
CA GLY A 18 0.04 41.42 7.42
C GLY A 18 1.43 41.97 7.78
N GLN A 19 2.18 42.48 6.79
CA GLN A 19 3.54 43.00 7.02
C GLN A 19 3.50 44.46 7.45
N LEU A 20 4.10 44.78 8.60
CA LEU A 20 4.31 46.15 9.07
C LEU A 20 5.53 46.78 8.38
N VAL A 21 5.34 47.94 7.75
CA VAL A 21 6.39 48.69 7.06
C VAL A 21 6.38 50.14 7.53
N ALA A 22 7.56 50.78 7.60
CA ALA A 22 7.66 52.19 7.94
C ALA A 22 6.93 53.06 6.91
N PHE A 23 6.19 54.05 7.42
CA PHE A 23 5.51 55.05 6.60
C PHE A 23 6.51 55.85 5.77
N ASN A 24 6.22 56.01 4.48
CA ASN A 24 7.07 56.75 3.55
C ASN A 24 6.28 57.87 2.85
N PRO A 25 6.44 59.14 3.27
CA PRO A 25 5.68 60.27 2.75
C PRO A 25 5.94 60.55 1.27
N ILE A 26 7.12 60.20 0.75
CA ILE A 26 7.50 60.40 -0.66
C ILE A 26 6.57 59.60 -1.59
N ARG A 27 6.10 58.43 -1.14
CA ARG A 27 5.20 57.59 -1.95
C ARG A 27 3.83 58.23 -2.13
N ILE A 28 3.33 58.92 -1.11
CA ILE A 28 2.04 59.62 -1.16
C ILE A 28 2.16 60.84 -2.05
N HIS A 29 3.25 61.61 -1.89
CA HIS A 29 3.54 62.75 -2.75
C HIS A 29 3.56 62.37 -4.24
N ASN A 30 4.28 61.32 -4.60
CA ASN A 30 4.34 60.87 -5.99
C ASN A 30 2.98 60.37 -6.49
N ALA A 31 2.17 59.75 -5.63
CA ALA A 31 0.86 59.26 -6.01
C ALA A 31 -0.13 60.40 -6.26
N ILE A 32 -0.12 61.45 -5.42
CA ILE A 32 -0.92 62.67 -5.59
C ILE A 32 -0.43 63.45 -6.82
N SER A 33 0.88 63.66 -6.95
CA SER A 33 1.50 64.34 -8.10
C SER A 33 1.12 63.68 -9.43
N ASN A 34 1.14 62.35 -9.50
CA ASN A 34 0.73 61.64 -10.71
C ASN A 34 -0.77 61.81 -11.03
N ALA A 35 -1.64 61.86 -10.03
CA ALA A 35 -3.07 62.12 -10.26
C ALA A 35 -3.32 63.54 -10.79
N PHE A 36 -2.59 64.54 -10.26
CA PHE A 36 -2.63 65.91 -10.80
C PHE A 36 -2.12 65.98 -12.24
N LYS A 37 -1.04 65.25 -12.57
CA LYS A 37 -0.53 65.17 -13.95
C LYS A 37 -1.54 64.52 -14.91
N GLU A 38 -2.19 63.45 -14.47
CA GLU A 38 -3.15 62.68 -15.27
C GLU A 38 -4.38 63.52 -15.64
N VAL A 39 -4.95 64.27 -14.69
CA VAL A 39 -6.06 65.20 -14.96
C VAL A 39 -5.65 66.36 -15.87
N ASN A 40 -4.39 66.82 -15.77
CA ASN A 40 -3.86 67.90 -16.60
C ASN A 40 -3.25 67.43 -17.93
N SER A 41 -3.37 66.14 -18.28
CA SER A 41 -2.78 65.55 -19.49
C SER A 41 -1.28 65.78 -19.65
N LEU A 42 -0.55 65.82 -18.53
CA LEU A 42 0.90 65.98 -18.50
C LEU A 42 1.61 64.61 -18.52
N PRO A 43 2.74 64.46 -19.25
CA PRO A 43 3.56 63.25 -19.19
C PRO A 43 4.00 62.94 -17.75
N ARG A 44 4.05 61.66 -17.36
CA ARG A 44 4.45 61.27 -15.99
C ARG A 44 5.86 61.75 -15.61
N GLU A 45 6.74 61.91 -16.61
CA GLU A 45 8.13 62.35 -16.46
C GLU A 45 8.31 63.88 -16.47
N SER A 46 7.27 64.67 -16.77
CA SER A 46 7.39 66.14 -16.77
C SER A 46 7.25 66.72 -15.36
N ASP A 47 7.91 67.84 -15.09
CA ASP A 47 7.72 68.58 -13.84
C ASP A 47 6.32 69.19 -13.74
N LEU A 48 5.81 69.32 -12.52
CA LEU A 48 4.54 69.99 -12.25
C LEU A 48 4.72 71.51 -12.43
N ARG A 49 3.69 72.19 -12.95
CA ARG A 49 3.63 73.65 -12.92
C ARG A 49 3.61 74.14 -11.46
N GLU A 50 4.18 75.31 -11.22
CA GLU A 50 4.45 75.85 -9.88
C GLU A 50 3.16 76.05 -9.05
N ASP A 51 2.05 76.35 -9.70
CA ASP A 51 0.70 76.43 -9.12
C ASP A 51 0.18 75.06 -8.64
N LEU A 52 0.30 74.03 -9.47
CA LEU A 52 -0.12 72.66 -9.14
C LEU A 52 0.78 72.02 -8.08
N TYR A 53 2.05 72.41 -8.03
CA TYR A 53 2.98 71.94 -7.00
C TYR A 53 2.57 72.42 -5.60
N VAL A 54 2.17 73.69 -5.47
CA VAL A 54 1.66 74.25 -4.21
C VAL A 54 0.39 73.52 -3.75
N ASP A 55 -0.52 73.19 -4.66
CA ASP A 55 -1.73 72.43 -4.34
C ASP A 55 -1.42 71.00 -3.87
N VAL A 56 -0.47 70.32 -4.52
CA VAL A 56 -0.01 68.98 -4.12
C VAL A 56 0.62 69.01 -2.73
N GLU A 57 1.47 69.99 -2.42
CA GLU A 57 2.08 70.13 -1.08
C GLU A 57 1.03 70.41 -0.01
N LYS A 58 0.04 71.26 -0.31
CA LYS A 58 -1.05 71.58 0.62
C LYS A 58 -1.86 70.33 0.98
N VAL A 59 -2.26 69.54 -0.01
CA VAL A 59 -2.99 68.27 0.23
C VAL A 59 -2.09 67.28 0.99
N MET A 60 -0.80 67.20 0.65
CA MET A 60 0.16 66.33 1.34
C MET A 60 0.30 66.68 2.83
N LEU A 61 0.41 67.97 3.16
CA LEU A 61 0.49 68.46 4.54
C LEU A 61 -0.77 68.10 5.35
N CYS A 62 -1.96 68.26 4.76
CA CYS A 62 -3.22 67.86 5.38
C CYS A 62 -3.26 66.34 5.67
N VAL A 63 -2.89 65.52 4.70
CA VAL A 63 -2.83 64.05 4.86
C VAL A 63 -1.83 63.66 5.97
N LEU A 64 -0.66 64.28 6.01
CA LEU A 64 0.36 64.01 7.03
C LEU A 64 -0.10 64.40 8.43
N ASN A 65 -0.78 65.53 8.58
CA ASN A 65 -1.31 65.96 9.87
C ASN A 65 -2.39 65.00 10.40
N THR A 66 -3.29 64.53 9.53
CA THR A 66 -4.29 63.54 9.93
C THR A 66 -3.67 62.20 10.31
N ILE A 67 -2.68 61.72 9.54
CA ILE A 67 -1.98 60.46 9.84
C ILE A 67 -1.18 60.55 11.14
N ARG A 68 -0.50 61.67 11.40
CA ARG A 68 0.19 61.93 12.67
C ARG A 68 -0.79 61.96 13.85
N GLY A 69 -1.97 62.57 13.66
CA GLY A 69 -3.05 62.57 14.66
C GLY A 69 -3.54 61.16 15.00
N ARG A 70 -3.86 60.36 13.98
CA ARG A 70 -4.33 58.97 14.12
C ARG A 70 -3.26 58.03 14.70
N SER A 71 -1.99 58.25 14.38
CA SER A 71 -0.88 57.51 14.98
C SER A 71 -0.72 57.82 16.47
N LYS A 72 -0.97 59.06 16.91
CA LYS A 72 -0.89 59.44 18.34
C LYS A 72 -2.07 58.91 19.15
N SER A 73 -3.23 58.72 18.54
CA SER A 73 -4.39 58.09 19.18
C SER A 73 -4.31 56.56 19.24
N GLY A 74 -3.21 55.96 18.78
CA GLY A 74 -3.00 54.50 18.79
C GLY A 74 -3.84 53.75 17.75
N GLU A 75 -4.36 54.43 16.74
CA GLU A 75 -5.18 53.81 15.69
C GLU A 75 -4.29 53.00 14.73
N HIS A 76 -4.76 51.82 14.35
CA HIS A 76 -4.02 50.92 13.46
C HIS A 76 -4.09 51.40 12.01
N LEU A 77 -2.96 51.85 11.46
CA LEU A 77 -2.89 52.42 10.11
C LEU A 77 -2.65 51.32 9.07
N THR A 78 -3.59 51.14 8.14
CA THR A 78 -3.44 50.27 6.98
C THR A 78 -3.10 51.10 5.74
N VAL A 79 -2.50 50.47 4.73
CA VAL A 79 -2.25 51.15 3.44
C VAL A 79 -3.56 51.67 2.81
N GLU A 80 -4.68 50.98 3.03
CA GLU A 80 -5.99 51.38 2.52
C GLU A 80 -6.52 52.62 3.22
N SER A 81 -6.42 52.69 4.55
CA SER A 81 -6.91 53.84 5.32
C SER A 81 -6.16 55.13 4.97
N ILE A 82 -4.87 55.02 4.66
CA ILE A 82 -4.06 56.14 4.16
C ILE A 82 -4.51 56.57 2.76
N GLN A 83 -4.82 55.64 1.86
CA GLN A 83 -5.30 55.96 0.52
C GLN A 83 -6.70 56.58 0.53
N ASP A 84 -7.58 56.11 1.44
CA ASP A 84 -8.90 56.72 1.67
C ASP A 84 -8.76 58.14 2.21
N GLU A 85 -7.80 58.38 3.12
CA GLU A 85 -7.53 59.73 3.63
C GLU A 85 -7.01 60.67 2.53
N VAL A 86 -6.16 60.18 1.61
CA VAL A 86 -5.72 60.96 0.44
C VAL A 86 -6.91 61.37 -0.43
N ILE A 87 -7.83 60.44 -0.71
CA ILE A 87 -9.04 60.73 -1.49
C ILE A 87 -9.90 61.78 -0.78
N ARG A 88 -10.09 61.61 0.54
CA ARG A 88 -10.86 62.54 1.37
C ARG A 88 -10.27 63.95 1.34
N GLN A 89 -8.95 64.08 1.53
CA GLN A 89 -8.28 65.38 1.52
C GLN A 89 -8.29 66.04 0.13
N LEU A 90 -8.26 65.26 -0.95
CA LEU A 90 -8.43 65.81 -2.30
C LEU A 90 -9.84 66.38 -2.52
N PHE A 91 -10.89 65.73 -2.00
CA PHE A 91 -12.26 66.28 -2.03
C PHE A 91 -12.43 67.51 -1.12
N GLU A 92 -11.92 67.47 0.11
CA GLU A 92 -12.04 68.58 1.07
C GLU A 92 -11.27 69.84 0.61
N ASN A 93 -10.21 69.69 -0.18
CA ASN A 93 -9.47 70.81 -0.79
C ASN A 93 -10.02 71.25 -2.16
N GLY A 94 -11.15 70.70 -2.62
CA GLY A 94 -11.84 71.14 -3.84
C GLY A 94 -11.32 70.54 -5.15
N HIS A 95 -10.41 69.56 -5.11
CA HIS A 95 -9.82 68.91 -6.28
C HIS A 95 -10.59 67.64 -6.69
N ASN A 96 -11.90 67.77 -6.95
CA ASN A 96 -12.81 66.64 -7.18
C ASN A 96 -12.39 65.75 -8.37
N ALA A 97 -11.99 66.35 -9.49
CA ALA A 97 -11.54 65.60 -10.68
C ALA A 97 -10.26 64.77 -10.41
N VAL A 98 -9.36 65.28 -9.56
CA VAL A 98 -8.13 64.59 -9.17
C VAL A 98 -8.45 63.46 -8.19
N ALA A 99 -9.40 63.68 -7.27
CA ALA A 99 -9.87 62.65 -6.36
C ALA A 99 -10.52 61.47 -7.11
N GLU A 100 -11.33 61.76 -8.14
CA GLU A 100 -11.94 60.75 -9.02
C GLU A 100 -10.88 59.97 -9.82
N SER A 101 -9.93 60.66 -10.47
CA SER A 101 -8.83 60.01 -11.20
C SER A 101 -7.97 59.12 -10.29
N TYR A 102 -7.65 59.58 -9.07
CA TYR A 102 -6.91 58.78 -8.09
C TYR A 102 -7.70 57.56 -7.61
N ARG A 103 -9.02 57.71 -7.42
CA ARG A 103 -9.94 56.62 -7.05
C ARG A 103 -10.02 55.56 -8.17
N ASP A 104 -10.14 55.99 -9.42
CA ASP A 104 -10.22 55.11 -10.58
C ASP A 104 -8.90 54.37 -10.80
N TYR A 105 -7.76 55.07 -10.67
CA TYR A 105 -6.44 54.46 -10.66
C TYR A 105 -6.32 53.38 -9.59
N ARG A 106 -6.82 53.62 -8.37
CA ARG A 106 -6.83 52.64 -7.28
C ARG A 106 -7.68 51.41 -7.64
N ILE A 107 -8.88 51.60 -8.19
CA ILE A 107 -9.78 50.50 -8.59
C ILE A 107 -9.13 49.67 -9.69
N ALA A 108 -8.51 50.31 -10.70
CA ALA A 108 -7.79 49.64 -11.77
C ALA A 108 -6.54 48.87 -11.28
N GLN A 109 -5.82 49.40 -10.29
CA GLN A 109 -4.67 48.72 -9.69
C GLN A 109 -5.09 47.54 -8.78
N ALA A 110 -6.23 47.66 -8.09
CA ALA A 110 -6.80 46.60 -7.27
C ALA A 110 -7.27 45.42 -8.15
N THR A 111 -7.93 45.70 -9.28
CA THR A 111 -8.37 44.68 -10.25
C THR A 111 -7.22 44.00 -10.99
N LYS A 112 -6.13 44.71 -11.31
CA LYS A 112 -4.91 44.08 -11.87
C LYS A 112 -4.13 43.21 -10.89
N ARG A 113 -4.22 43.46 -9.58
CA ARG A 113 -3.45 42.74 -8.54
C ARG A 113 -4.24 41.60 -7.86
N SER A 114 -5.58 41.59 -7.91
CA SER A 114 -6.38 40.63 -7.14
C SER A 114 -6.44 39.20 -7.71
N VAL A 115 -6.10 38.98 -8.99
CA VAL A 115 -6.38 37.68 -9.63
C VAL A 115 -5.32 36.60 -9.34
N PHE A 116 -4.06 36.98 -9.08
CA PHE A 116 -2.95 36.00 -9.00
C PHE A 116 -2.33 35.79 -7.61
N ASP A 117 -2.53 36.70 -6.64
CA ASP A 117 -1.97 36.55 -5.29
C ASP A 117 -2.73 35.54 -4.41
N LEU A 118 -3.93 35.11 -4.81
CA LEU A 118 -4.77 34.16 -4.08
C LEU A 118 -4.43 32.68 -4.35
N TYR A 119 -3.71 32.37 -5.44
CA TYR A 119 -3.39 31.00 -5.83
C TYR A 119 -2.07 30.55 -5.21
N LYS A 120 -2.15 29.48 -4.41
CA LYS A 120 -1.00 28.87 -3.72
C LYS A 120 -0.68 27.51 -4.34
N ILE A 121 0.56 27.33 -4.80
CA ILE A 121 1.06 26.07 -5.35
C ILE A 121 1.83 25.32 -4.27
N GLN A 122 1.50 24.06 -4.05
CA GLN A 122 2.33 23.15 -3.26
C GLN A 122 3.45 22.58 -4.14
N LYS A 123 4.69 22.94 -3.81
CA LYS A 123 5.86 22.34 -4.43
C LYS A 123 6.07 20.90 -3.96
N ARG A 124 6.81 20.12 -4.74
CA ARG A 124 7.14 18.71 -4.43
C ARG A 124 7.99 18.53 -3.16
N ASP A 125 8.59 19.61 -2.63
CA ASP A 125 9.31 19.66 -1.34
C ASP A 125 8.39 20.04 -0.15
N GLY A 126 7.08 20.11 -0.37
CA GLY A 126 6.08 20.51 0.63
C GLY A 126 5.96 22.02 0.84
N LYS A 127 6.84 22.85 0.24
CA LYS A 127 6.78 24.31 0.39
C LYS A 127 5.66 24.91 -0.44
N VAL A 128 4.90 25.82 0.16
CA VAL A 128 3.84 26.54 -0.53
C VAL A 128 4.40 27.83 -1.12
N VAL A 129 4.22 28.04 -2.42
CA VAL A 129 4.67 29.24 -3.14
C VAL A 129 3.52 29.92 -3.88
N SER A 130 3.62 31.22 -4.10
CA SER A 130 2.63 31.94 -4.91
C SER A 130 2.67 31.51 -6.38
N PHE A 131 1.50 31.42 -6.98
CA PHE A 131 1.34 31.12 -8.39
C PHE A 131 1.88 32.28 -9.25
N LYS A 132 2.78 31.96 -10.19
CA LYS A 132 3.38 32.93 -11.11
C LYS A 132 3.16 32.48 -12.56
N PRO A 133 2.25 33.11 -13.31
CA PRO A 133 1.96 32.78 -14.71
C PRO A 133 3.21 32.77 -15.61
N GLU A 134 4.15 33.69 -15.35
CA GLU A 134 5.41 33.83 -16.10
C GLU A 134 6.22 32.52 -16.17
N LYS A 135 6.14 31.67 -15.14
CA LYS A 135 6.86 30.40 -15.10
C LYS A 135 6.31 29.38 -16.09
N ILE A 136 5.01 29.43 -16.37
CA ILE A 136 4.35 28.59 -17.37
C ILE A 136 4.81 29.03 -18.76
N THR A 137 4.81 30.33 -19.03
CA THR A 137 5.31 30.90 -20.29
C THR A 137 6.75 30.50 -20.56
N VAL A 138 7.64 30.58 -19.57
CA VAL A 138 9.04 30.17 -19.70
C VAL A 138 9.17 28.66 -19.97
N ALA A 139 8.32 27.83 -19.36
CA ALA A 139 8.36 26.39 -19.57
C ALA A 139 7.90 26.01 -20.98
N ILE A 140 6.83 26.64 -21.48
CA ILE A 140 6.32 26.45 -22.85
C ILE A 140 7.35 26.97 -23.86
N ALA A 141 7.89 28.18 -23.67
CA ALA A 141 8.91 28.75 -24.56
C ALA A 141 10.18 27.87 -24.65
N LYS A 142 10.56 27.20 -23.56
CA LYS A 142 11.67 26.23 -23.59
C LYS A 142 11.37 25.00 -24.44
N ALA A 143 10.14 24.50 -24.42
CA ALA A 143 9.73 23.39 -25.28
C ALA A 143 9.66 23.79 -26.76
N PHE A 144 9.22 25.01 -27.06
CA PHE A 144 9.29 25.59 -28.40
C PHE A 144 10.73 25.83 -28.86
N ARG A 145 11.65 26.24 -27.97
CA ARG A 145 13.07 26.39 -28.33
C ARG A 145 13.72 25.04 -28.64
N ALA A 146 13.39 24.00 -27.86
CA ALA A 146 13.80 22.63 -28.15
C ALA A 146 13.15 22.08 -29.44
N THR A 147 12.03 22.69 -29.84
CA THR A 147 11.28 22.65 -31.10
C THR A 147 12.10 22.86 -32.39
N SER A 148 12.76 24.01 -32.36
CA SER A 148 13.12 24.78 -33.54
C SER A 148 14.63 24.99 -33.64
N ASP A 149 15.43 24.01 -33.19
CA ASP A 149 16.90 24.04 -33.19
C ASP A 149 17.52 25.33 -32.60
N GLY A 150 16.84 25.96 -31.65
CA GLY A 150 17.38 27.07 -30.86
C GLY A 150 16.95 28.48 -31.26
N ASP A 151 16.28 28.66 -32.40
CA ASP A 151 15.76 29.97 -32.84
C ASP A 151 14.43 30.30 -32.18
N LEU A 152 14.39 31.44 -31.49
CA LEU A 152 13.20 32.03 -30.89
C LEU A 152 12.83 33.27 -31.71
N THR A 153 11.94 33.11 -32.68
CA THR A 153 11.30 34.24 -33.36
C THR A 153 10.24 34.88 -32.47
N ASP A 154 9.95 36.16 -32.69
CA ASP A 154 8.89 36.88 -31.95
C ASP A 154 7.53 36.18 -32.08
N GLU A 155 7.26 35.55 -33.22
CA GLU A 155 6.05 34.74 -33.46
C GLU A 155 5.94 33.54 -32.51
N ILE A 156 7.04 32.84 -32.22
CA ILE A 156 7.07 31.70 -31.31
C ILE A 156 6.85 32.15 -29.86
N LEU A 157 7.38 33.33 -29.50
CA LEU A 157 7.17 33.91 -28.17
C LEU A 157 5.71 34.33 -27.95
N ASP A 158 5.07 34.88 -28.97
CA ASP A 158 3.65 35.25 -28.91
C ASP A 158 2.75 34.02 -28.86
N GLN A 159 3.06 32.96 -29.62
CA GLN A 159 2.37 31.66 -29.50
C GLN A 159 2.53 31.05 -28.10
N ALA A 160 3.74 31.09 -27.52
CA ALA A 160 3.97 30.58 -26.17
C ALA A 160 3.20 31.38 -25.10
N ARG A 161 3.05 32.70 -25.28
CA ARG A 161 2.23 33.57 -24.42
C ARG A 161 0.75 33.25 -24.54
N GLU A 162 0.25 33.06 -25.76
CA GLU A 162 -1.15 32.70 -26.00
C GLU A 162 -1.50 31.36 -25.33
N LEU A 163 -0.68 30.33 -25.53
CA LEU A 163 -0.84 29.02 -24.91
C LEU A 163 -0.74 29.08 -23.39
N SER A 164 0.16 29.91 -22.87
CA SER A 164 0.27 30.16 -21.43
C SER A 164 -1.01 30.80 -20.86
N ASN A 165 -1.60 31.76 -21.57
CA ASN A 165 -2.85 32.40 -21.14
C ASN A 165 -4.03 31.42 -21.15
N ARG A 166 -4.12 30.54 -22.16
CA ARG A 166 -5.11 29.46 -22.21
C ARG A 166 -4.94 28.48 -21.05
N ALA A 167 -3.71 28.07 -20.76
CA ALA A 167 -3.41 27.17 -19.63
C ALA A 167 -3.81 27.80 -18.28
N VAL A 168 -3.53 29.10 -18.10
CA VAL A 168 -3.93 29.86 -16.91
C VAL A 168 -5.46 29.96 -16.79
N ALA A 169 -6.17 30.20 -17.90
CA ALA A 169 -7.63 30.22 -17.90
C ALA A 169 -8.24 28.85 -17.52
N MET A 170 -7.64 27.74 -17.97
CA MET A 170 -8.04 26.39 -17.57
C MET A 170 -7.81 26.13 -16.08
N ILE A 171 -6.68 26.60 -15.53
CA ILE A 171 -6.40 26.50 -14.08
C ILE A 171 -7.47 27.25 -13.26
N HIS A 172 -7.87 28.45 -13.69
CA HIS A 172 -8.95 29.21 -13.04
C HIS A 172 -10.30 28.51 -13.13
N SER A 173 -10.63 27.92 -14.28
CA SER A 173 -11.88 27.18 -14.45
C SER A 173 -11.95 25.92 -13.59
N GLN A 174 -10.81 25.25 -13.39
CA GLN A 174 -10.75 23.97 -12.66
C GLN A 174 -10.62 24.17 -11.14
N TRP A 175 -9.95 25.24 -10.69
CA TRP A 175 -9.82 25.58 -9.26
C TRP A 175 -10.18 27.04 -8.98
N PRO A 176 -11.48 27.38 -8.88
CA PRO A 176 -11.94 28.75 -8.63
C PRO A 176 -11.36 29.34 -7.33
N ASP A 177 -11.22 28.52 -6.29
CA ASP A 177 -10.80 28.91 -4.94
C ASP A 177 -9.26 28.90 -4.73
N GLY A 178 -8.48 28.45 -5.72
CA GLY A 178 -7.01 28.49 -5.68
C GLY A 178 -6.31 27.64 -4.60
N ARG A 179 -7.01 26.65 -4.00
CA ARG A 179 -6.49 25.75 -2.95
C ARG A 179 -6.08 24.38 -3.52
N ASN A 180 -5.07 23.78 -2.88
CA ASN A 180 -4.58 22.41 -3.14
C ASN A 180 -4.04 22.12 -4.56
N ILE A 181 -3.48 23.11 -5.24
CA ILE A 181 -2.88 22.92 -6.57
C ILE A 181 -1.45 22.40 -6.41
N THR A 182 -1.16 21.20 -6.94
CA THR A 182 0.20 20.68 -6.99
C THR A 182 0.94 21.12 -8.26
N ILE A 183 2.27 21.03 -8.25
CA ILE A 183 3.06 21.29 -9.47
C ILE A 183 2.69 20.32 -10.60
N GLU A 184 2.34 19.07 -10.28
CA GLU A 184 2.01 18.07 -11.30
C GLU A 184 0.70 18.43 -12.00
N ASP A 185 -0.31 18.90 -11.26
CA ASP A 185 -1.59 19.34 -11.82
C ASP A 185 -1.42 20.48 -12.84
N ILE A 186 -0.51 21.43 -12.56
CA ILE A 186 -0.19 22.53 -13.47
C ILE A 186 0.51 21.99 -14.73
N GLN A 187 1.41 21.03 -14.59
CA GLN A 187 2.11 20.42 -15.72
C GLN A 187 1.15 19.65 -16.62
N ASP A 188 0.19 18.93 -16.05
CA ASP A 188 -0.82 18.18 -16.80
C ASP A 188 -1.76 19.09 -17.59
N ILE A 189 -2.07 20.29 -17.07
CA ILE A 189 -2.84 21.30 -17.81
C ILE A 189 -2.02 21.89 -18.96
N VAL A 190 -0.73 22.15 -18.76
CA VAL A 190 0.15 22.64 -19.83
C VAL A 190 0.23 21.61 -20.96
N GLU A 191 0.36 20.33 -20.64
CA GLU A 191 0.35 19.25 -21.63
C GLU A 191 -0.97 19.17 -22.39
N ARG A 192 -2.11 19.17 -21.69
CA ARG A 192 -3.44 19.20 -22.31
C ARG A 192 -3.64 20.42 -23.20
N THR A 193 -3.14 21.59 -22.80
CA THR A 193 -3.25 22.83 -23.58
C THR A 193 -2.45 22.75 -24.88
N LEU A 194 -1.25 22.16 -24.83
CA LEU A 194 -0.40 21.94 -26.01
C LEU A 194 -1.02 20.90 -26.96
N MET A 195 -1.58 19.81 -26.43
CA MET A 195 -2.26 18.79 -27.23
C MET A 195 -3.54 19.31 -27.90
N ASN A 196 -4.38 20.05 -27.16
CA ASN A 196 -5.63 20.61 -27.69
C ASN A 196 -5.42 21.71 -28.73
N SER A 197 -4.25 22.35 -28.72
CA SER A 197 -3.88 23.38 -29.70
C SER A 197 -3.10 22.80 -30.90
N ASN A 198 -3.14 21.48 -31.11
CA ASN A 198 -2.47 20.75 -32.20
C ASN A 198 -0.94 20.89 -32.25
N HIS A 199 -0.28 21.30 -31.16
CA HIS A 199 1.18 21.39 -31.07
C HIS A 199 1.80 20.08 -30.57
N TYR A 200 1.56 18.98 -31.28
CA TYR A 200 1.93 17.63 -30.85
C TYR A 200 3.44 17.44 -30.67
N ASP A 201 4.26 18.01 -31.55
CA ASP A 201 5.73 17.87 -31.47
C ASP A 201 6.30 18.59 -30.25
N VAL A 202 5.77 19.77 -29.94
CA VAL A 202 6.12 20.56 -28.76
C VAL A 202 5.64 19.86 -27.48
N ALA A 203 4.42 19.32 -27.48
CA ALA A 203 3.88 18.53 -26.38
C ALA A 203 4.74 17.29 -26.10
N LYS A 204 5.11 16.54 -27.15
CA LYS A 204 5.97 15.35 -27.04
C LYS A 204 7.33 15.69 -26.41
N ARG A 205 7.98 16.77 -26.87
CA ARG A 205 9.27 17.22 -26.29
C ARG A 205 9.12 17.73 -24.86
N TYR A 206 8.03 18.41 -24.53
CA TYR A 206 7.72 18.82 -23.16
C TYR A 206 7.58 17.61 -22.22
N ILE A 207 6.85 16.58 -22.64
CA ILE A 207 6.62 15.33 -21.88
C ILE A 207 7.94 14.57 -21.69
N VAL A 208 8.73 14.40 -22.75
CA VAL A 208 10.05 13.73 -22.66
C VAL A 208 10.97 14.46 -21.70
N TYR A 209 11.06 15.79 -21.79
CA TYR A 209 11.88 16.60 -20.87
C TYR A 209 11.38 16.53 -19.42
N ARG A 210 10.06 16.49 -19.20
CA ARG A 210 9.44 16.29 -17.88
C ARG A 210 9.83 14.93 -17.30
N GLU A 211 9.74 13.87 -18.10
CA GLU A 211 10.09 12.51 -17.69
C GLU A 211 11.59 12.33 -17.45
N GLU A 212 12.46 12.88 -18.28
CA GLU A 212 13.90 12.88 -18.06
C GLU A 212 14.29 13.61 -16.78
N ARG A 213 13.65 14.75 -16.48
CA ARG A 213 13.84 15.47 -15.21
C ARG A 213 13.23 14.73 -14.02
N ARG A 214 12.15 13.96 -14.21
CA ARG A 214 11.57 13.07 -13.19
C ARG A 214 12.55 11.92 -12.90
N LYS A 215 13.09 11.28 -13.93
CA LYS A 215 14.10 10.21 -13.84
C LYS A 215 15.43 10.68 -13.25
N ALA A 216 15.99 11.79 -13.72
CA ALA A 216 17.24 12.35 -13.17
C ALA A 216 17.10 12.75 -11.69
N ARG A 217 15.89 13.12 -11.25
CA ARG A 217 15.60 13.40 -9.84
C ARG A 217 15.30 12.13 -9.07
N SER A 218 14.61 11.15 -9.63
CA SER A 218 14.45 9.85 -8.98
C SER A 218 15.80 9.17 -8.82
N ILE A 219 16.73 9.31 -9.77
CA ILE A 219 18.12 8.83 -9.65
C ILE A 219 18.86 9.57 -8.53
N LYS A 220 18.69 10.89 -8.38
CA LYS A 220 19.26 11.64 -7.23
C LYS A 220 18.59 11.31 -5.88
N THR A 221 17.29 11.04 -5.86
CA THR A 221 16.58 10.55 -4.68
C THR A 221 16.98 9.10 -4.39
N ILE A 222 17.24 8.28 -5.40
CA ILE A 222 17.79 6.92 -5.28
C ILE A 222 19.25 6.98 -4.78
N GLU A 223 20.09 7.93 -5.21
CA GLU A 223 21.45 8.11 -4.67
C GLU A 223 21.45 8.62 -3.22
N VAL A 224 20.41 9.37 -2.81
CA VAL A 224 20.21 9.81 -1.41
C VAL A 224 19.45 8.77 -0.56
N GLU A 225 18.65 7.89 -1.17
CA GLU A 225 18.03 6.71 -0.53
C GLU A 225 18.94 5.46 -0.58
N ALA A 226 20.00 5.47 -1.39
CA ALA A 226 21.01 4.40 -1.48
C ALA A 226 22.01 4.45 -0.32
N THR A 227 22.02 5.54 0.46
CA THR A 227 22.23 5.41 1.89
C THR A 227 20.95 4.84 2.49
N PHE A 228 20.81 3.51 2.43
CA PHE A 228 19.82 2.79 3.22
C PHE A 228 19.88 3.36 4.64
N ASP A 229 18.78 3.78 5.23
CA ASP A 229 18.80 4.27 6.61
C ASP A 229 18.88 3.05 7.55
N TRP A 230 20.02 2.34 7.56
CA TRP A 230 20.35 1.28 8.52
C TRP A 230 20.25 1.79 9.97
N ALA A 231 20.13 3.11 10.17
CA ALA A 231 20.01 3.74 11.46
C ALA A 231 18.61 3.63 12.10
N ARG A 232 17.60 3.08 11.40
CA ARG A 232 16.31 2.74 12.06
C ARG A 232 16.51 1.55 12.99
N LYS A 233 16.72 1.86 14.27
CA LYS A 233 16.77 0.88 15.35
C LYS A 233 15.34 0.42 15.67
N PHE A 234 15.04 -0.82 15.33
CA PHE A 234 13.81 -1.48 15.76
C PHE A 234 14.11 -2.32 17.00
N GLU A 235 13.27 -2.17 18.02
CA GLU A 235 13.26 -3.05 19.19
C GLU A 235 12.30 -4.21 18.93
N VAL A 236 12.77 -5.43 19.16
CA VAL A 236 12.03 -6.68 18.96
C VAL A 236 11.81 -7.38 20.27
N GLU A 237 10.58 -7.83 20.44
CA GLU A 237 10.22 -8.71 21.54
C GLU A 237 10.58 -10.15 21.16
N THR A 238 11.54 -10.69 21.90
CA THR A 238 11.96 -12.09 21.82
C THR A 238 10.91 -13.01 22.44
N ARG A 239 10.99 -14.31 22.16
CA ARG A 239 10.07 -15.33 22.73
C ARG A 239 10.06 -15.34 24.27
N ASP A 240 11.16 -14.92 24.89
CA ASP A 240 11.31 -14.87 26.35
C ASP A 240 10.78 -13.55 26.97
N GLY A 241 10.16 -12.68 26.16
CA GLY A 241 9.64 -11.37 26.59
C GLY A 241 10.73 -10.31 26.78
N SER A 242 11.99 -10.62 26.50
CA SER A 242 13.08 -9.64 26.50
C SER A 242 13.09 -8.83 25.20
N THR A 243 13.53 -7.57 25.27
CA THR A 243 13.68 -6.73 24.08
C THR A 243 15.11 -6.74 23.56
N LYS A 244 15.27 -7.00 22.26
CA LYS A 244 16.56 -6.99 21.55
C LYS A 244 16.49 -6.05 20.35
N GLN A 245 17.60 -5.39 20.03
CA GLN A 245 17.67 -4.62 18.77
C GLN A 245 17.79 -5.55 17.57
N ILE A 246 17.03 -5.27 16.50
CA ILE A 246 17.17 -5.99 15.23
C ILE A 246 18.56 -5.75 14.65
N ASP A 247 19.23 -6.85 14.34
CA ASP A 247 20.36 -6.85 13.44
C ASP A 247 19.86 -7.02 12.00
N LEU A 248 19.86 -5.93 11.24
CA LEU A 248 19.42 -5.93 9.85
C LEU A 248 20.41 -6.67 8.93
N GLU A 249 21.68 -6.77 9.30
CA GLU A 249 22.69 -7.50 8.53
C GLU A 249 22.46 -9.01 8.67
N ASP A 250 22.21 -9.48 9.89
CA ASP A 250 21.84 -10.88 10.14
C ASP A 250 20.52 -11.25 9.42
N LEU A 251 19.52 -10.37 9.46
CA LEU A 251 18.26 -10.59 8.76
C LEU A 251 18.45 -10.64 7.24
N LEU A 252 19.25 -9.74 6.68
CA LEU A 252 19.58 -9.74 5.27
C LEU A 252 20.31 -11.03 4.88
N PHE A 253 21.26 -11.49 5.71
CA PHE A 253 21.99 -12.73 5.49
C PHE A 253 21.06 -13.95 5.49
N LYS A 254 20.07 -13.99 6.39
CA LYS A 254 19.02 -15.03 6.40
C LYS A 254 18.19 -15.02 5.11
N ILE A 255 17.74 -13.85 4.65
CA ILE A 255 16.98 -13.73 3.40
C ILE A 255 17.85 -14.11 2.18
N GLN A 256 19.13 -13.72 2.18
CA GLN A 256 20.08 -14.10 1.12
C GLN A 256 20.27 -15.62 1.07
N SER A 257 20.32 -16.27 2.22
CA SER A 257 20.37 -17.74 2.32
C SER A 257 19.17 -18.40 1.62
N CYS A 258 17.96 -17.83 1.78
CA CYS A 258 16.75 -18.28 1.09
C CYS A 258 16.79 -18.02 -0.43
N CYS A 259 17.51 -17.00 -0.89
CA CYS A 259 17.65 -16.67 -2.32
C CYS A 259 18.70 -17.54 -3.04
N LYS A 260 19.55 -18.27 -2.31
CA LYS A 260 20.67 -19.04 -2.89
C LYS A 260 20.19 -20.03 -3.97
N GLY A 261 20.82 -19.97 -5.15
CA GLY A 261 20.54 -20.88 -6.26
C GLY A 261 19.26 -20.57 -7.04
N LEU A 262 18.66 -19.39 -6.85
CA LEU A 262 17.52 -18.90 -7.62
C LEU A 262 17.95 -17.68 -8.44
N ASN A 263 17.45 -17.58 -9.66
CA ASN A 263 17.74 -16.46 -10.56
C ASN A 263 16.70 -15.34 -10.38
N ASP A 264 17.11 -14.11 -10.68
CA ASP A 264 16.24 -12.93 -10.75
C ASP A 264 15.48 -12.59 -9.45
N VAL A 265 16.01 -13.04 -8.31
CA VAL A 265 15.51 -12.69 -6.97
C VAL A 265 16.48 -11.77 -6.24
N SER A 266 15.94 -10.76 -5.56
CA SER A 266 16.71 -9.82 -4.73
C SER A 266 16.28 -9.90 -3.26
N ALA A 267 17.24 -10.24 -2.39
CA ALA A 267 17.06 -10.23 -0.94
C ALA A 267 16.83 -8.81 -0.40
N GLU A 268 17.52 -7.82 -0.97
CA GLU A 268 17.36 -6.40 -0.60
C GLU A 268 15.96 -5.89 -0.92
N ALA A 269 15.39 -6.30 -2.05
CA ALA A 269 14.02 -5.95 -2.41
C ALA A 269 13.00 -6.51 -1.42
N ILE A 270 13.18 -7.75 -0.97
CA ILE A 270 12.34 -8.36 0.07
C ILE A 270 12.48 -7.57 1.37
N LEU A 271 13.71 -7.35 1.84
CA LEU A 271 13.96 -6.63 3.10
C LEU A 271 13.36 -5.22 3.06
N LYS A 272 13.54 -4.48 1.96
CA LYS A 272 12.97 -3.14 1.77
C LYS A 272 11.44 -3.15 1.89
N GLU A 273 10.78 -4.17 1.34
CA GLU A 273 9.34 -4.31 1.43
C GLU A 273 8.90 -4.71 2.84
N SER A 274 9.63 -5.63 3.50
CA SER A 274 9.36 -6.07 4.86
C SER A 274 9.47 -4.94 5.88
N LEU A 275 10.50 -4.10 5.76
CA LEU A 275 10.76 -2.96 6.65
C LEU A 275 9.61 -1.95 6.72
N LYS A 276 8.77 -1.87 5.68
CA LYS A 276 7.59 -0.99 5.69
C LYS A 276 6.56 -1.41 6.73
N ASN A 277 6.54 -2.69 7.10
CA ASN A 277 5.60 -3.25 8.06
C ASN A 277 6.20 -3.39 9.47
N TYR A 278 7.47 -3.00 9.67
CA TYR A 278 8.13 -3.11 10.96
C TYR A 278 7.78 -1.92 11.86
N TYR A 279 7.59 -2.20 13.14
CA TYR A 279 7.30 -1.22 14.18
C TYR A 279 8.03 -1.60 15.47
N ASN A 280 8.21 -0.63 16.39
CA ASN A 280 8.88 -0.90 17.67
C ASN A 280 8.02 -1.82 18.55
N GLY A 281 8.63 -2.87 19.08
CA GLY A 281 7.91 -3.94 19.80
C GLY A 281 7.29 -4.98 18.88
N ILE A 282 7.73 -5.08 17.62
CA ILE A 282 7.34 -6.20 16.75
C ILE A 282 7.92 -7.51 17.30
N THR A 283 7.13 -8.58 17.28
CA THR A 283 7.58 -9.91 17.73
C THR A 283 8.37 -10.63 16.65
N GLU A 284 9.28 -11.53 17.04
CA GLU A 284 10.04 -12.36 16.07
C GLU A 284 9.12 -13.09 15.07
N LYS A 285 7.99 -13.62 15.55
CA LYS A 285 7.00 -14.32 14.71
C LYS A 285 6.38 -13.39 13.66
N GLN A 286 6.15 -12.12 14.01
CA GLN A 286 5.63 -11.12 13.07
C GLN A 286 6.67 -10.68 12.04
N ILE A 287 7.95 -10.67 12.40
CA ILE A 287 9.05 -10.42 11.46
C ILE A 287 9.13 -11.55 10.44
N GLU A 288 9.17 -12.80 10.88
CA GLU A 288 9.18 -13.99 10.01
C GLU A 288 7.98 -13.99 9.05
N PHE A 289 6.79 -13.67 9.57
CA PHE A 289 5.56 -13.54 8.79
C PHE A 289 5.62 -12.39 7.78
N SER A 290 6.08 -11.20 8.20
CA SER A 290 6.23 -10.03 7.33
C SER A 290 7.21 -10.28 6.19
N ASN A 291 8.33 -10.96 6.47
CA ASN A 291 9.32 -11.33 5.46
C ASN A 291 8.75 -12.30 4.43
N THR A 292 7.98 -13.29 4.91
CA THR A 292 7.30 -14.25 4.04
C THR A 292 6.25 -13.56 3.15
N LEU A 293 5.46 -12.63 3.71
CA LEU A 293 4.47 -11.86 2.93
C LEU A 293 5.11 -10.91 1.91
N ALA A 294 6.24 -10.29 2.28
CA ALA A 294 7.01 -9.45 1.36
C ALA A 294 7.58 -10.26 0.19
N ALA A 295 8.15 -11.44 0.44
CA ALA A 295 8.57 -12.34 -0.63
C ALA A 295 7.38 -12.79 -1.49
N ARG A 296 6.24 -13.09 -0.87
CA ARG A 296 5.01 -13.49 -1.57
C ARG A 296 4.49 -12.42 -2.53
N SER A 297 4.53 -11.13 -2.14
CA SER A 297 4.03 -10.04 -3.00
C SER A 297 4.87 -9.87 -4.27
N LEU A 298 6.12 -10.33 -4.27
CA LEU A 298 7.02 -10.26 -5.42
C LEU A 298 6.84 -11.44 -6.40
N ILE A 299 6.05 -12.46 -6.05
CA ILE A 299 5.78 -13.64 -6.91
C ILE A 299 5.14 -13.22 -8.24
N GLU A 300 4.29 -12.19 -8.23
CA GLU A 300 3.65 -11.68 -9.46
C GLU A 300 4.68 -11.13 -10.46
N LYS A 301 5.79 -10.59 -9.97
CA LYS A 301 6.86 -10.04 -10.80
C LYS A 301 7.84 -11.10 -11.27
N GLU A 302 8.21 -12.01 -10.38
CA GLU A 302 9.13 -13.11 -10.68
C GLU A 302 8.71 -14.38 -9.92
N PRO A 303 8.32 -15.46 -10.62
CA PRO A 303 7.87 -16.71 -10.01
C PRO A 303 8.84 -17.35 -9.02
N ASN A 304 10.16 -17.16 -9.17
CA ASN A 304 11.17 -17.72 -8.27
C ASN A 304 11.05 -17.21 -6.82
N TYR A 305 10.41 -16.06 -6.60
CA TYR A 305 10.06 -15.61 -5.25
C TYR A 305 9.12 -16.58 -4.52
N SER A 306 8.43 -17.48 -5.22
CA SER A 306 7.61 -18.53 -4.61
C SER A 306 8.47 -19.52 -3.82
N PHE A 307 9.68 -19.84 -4.29
CA PHE A 307 10.63 -20.67 -3.56
C PHE A 307 11.26 -19.89 -2.40
N VAL A 308 11.56 -18.60 -2.58
CA VAL A 308 12.09 -17.76 -1.49
C VAL A 308 11.09 -17.65 -0.34
N ALA A 309 9.82 -17.39 -0.63
CA ALA A 309 8.75 -17.34 0.35
C ALA A 309 8.55 -18.70 1.05
N ALA A 310 8.63 -19.82 0.31
CA ALA A 310 8.60 -21.16 0.91
C ALA A 310 9.76 -21.38 1.87
N ARG A 311 10.98 -20.99 1.48
CA ARG A 311 12.20 -21.14 2.29
C ARG A 311 12.18 -20.29 3.55
N LEU A 312 11.63 -19.08 3.49
CA LEU A 312 11.40 -18.23 4.68
C LEU A 312 10.43 -18.88 5.66
N LEU A 313 9.28 -19.37 5.16
CA LEU A 313 8.31 -20.11 5.97
C LEU A 313 8.90 -21.41 6.54
N LEU A 314 9.75 -22.08 5.78
CA LEU A 314 10.43 -23.31 6.18
C LEU A 314 11.39 -23.09 7.36
N LEU A 315 12.20 -22.02 7.34
CA LEU A 315 13.06 -21.66 8.48
C LEU A 315 12.22 -21.39 9.74
N ALA A 316 11.12 -20.63 9.60
CA ALA A 316 10.21 -20.38 10.72
C ALA A 316 9.62 -21.69 11.27
N ASN A 317 9.19 -22.61 10.39
CA ASN A 317 8.69 -23.92 10.78
C ASN A 317 9.76 -24.78 11.48
N TYR A 318 11.01 -24.77 11.01
CA TYR A 318 12.09 -25.47 11.70
C TYR A 318 12.34 -24.90 13.11
N ASN A 319 12.42 -23.58 13.24
CA ASN A 319 12.62 -22.90 14.52
C ASN A 319 11.47 -23.17 15.50
N GLU A 320 10.25 -23.28 15.01
CA GLU A 320 9.07 -23.64 15.79
C GLU A 320 9.12 -25.11 16.23
N ALA A 321 9.36 -26.04 15.29
CA ALA A 321 9.28 -27.47 15.53
C ALA A 321 10.46 -27.98 16.37
N ILE A 322 11.69 -27.59 16.04
CA ILE A 322 12.92 -28.01 16.75
C ILE A 322 13.05 -27.24 18.07
N GLY A 323 12.56 -26.00 18.13
CA GLY A 323 12.61 -25.16 19.33
C GLY A 323 13.95 -24.45 19.54
N SER A 324 14.82 -24.44 18.53
CA SER A 324 16.07 -23.68 18.50
C SER A 324 16.24 -23.04 17.13
N GLU A 325 17.02 -21.97 17.06
CA GLU A 325 17.34 -21.32 15.79
C GLU A 325 18.24 -22.23 14.94
N VAL A 326 17.81 -22.52 13.71
CA VAL A 326 18.54 -23.39 12.77
C VAL A 326 18.69 -22.76 11.39
N SER A 327 19.77 -23.14 10.72
CA SER A 327 20.04 -22.82 9.32
C SER A 327 19.77 -24.04 8.42
N PHE A 328 19.71 -23.81 7.11
CA PHE A 328 19.61 -24.90 6.12
C PHE A 328 20.78 -25.88 6.16
N GLU A 329 21.94 -25.49 6.70
CA GLU A 329 23.07 -26.40 6.82
C GLU A 329 22.99 -27.20 8.13
N SER A 330 22.68 -26.54 9.25
CA SER A 330 22.56 -27.21 10.55
C SER A 330 21.37 -28.17 10.59
N VAL A 331 20.26 -27.85 9.92
CA VAL A 331 19.07 -28.73 9.90
C VAL A 331 19.35 -30.09 9.29
N LYS A 332 20.32 -30.19 8.35
CA LYS A 332 20.71 -31.47 7.74
C LYS A 332 21.23 -32.47 8.77
N ALA A 333 22.00 -31.98 9.74
CA ALA A 333 22.52 -32.79 10.84
C ALA A 333 21.44 -33.07 11.90
N GLU A 334 20.46 -32.18 12.03
CA GLU A 334 19.38 -32.31 13.01
C GLU A 334 18.30 -33.33 12.60
N TYR A 335 18.00 -33.46 11.30
CA TYR A 335 16.93 -34.34 10.79
C TYR A 335 16.94 -35.77 11.37
N PRO A 336 18.07 -36.51 11.38
CA PRO A 336 18.11 -37.86 11.92
C PRO A 336 17.76 -37.92 13.40
N ARG A 337 18.27 -36.96 14.19
CA ARG A 337 18.00 -36.85 15.63
C ARG A 337 16.55 -36.46 15.87
N TYR A 338 16.05 -35.51 15.08
CA TYR A 338 14.73 -34.94 15.24
C TYR A 338 13.61 -35.92 14.90
N LEU A 339 13.78 -36.80 13.89
CA LEU A 339 12.79 -37.83 13.58
C LEU A 339 12.50 -38.70 14.80
N SER A 340 13.55 -39.22 15.45
CA SER A 340 13.40 -40.06 16.64
C SER A 340 12.74 -39.30 17.80
N GLN A 341 13.14 -38.04 18.04
CA GLN A 341 12.53 -37.20 19.07
C GLN A 341 11.05 -36.92 18.80
N TYR A 342 10.72 -36.58 17.55
CA TYR A 342 9.37 -36.30 17.08
C TYR A 342 8.46 -37.52 17.28
N ILE A 343 8.85 -38.70 16.78
CA ILE A 343 8.01 -39.91 16.88
C ILE A 343 7.75 -40.26 18.35
N ASN A 344 8.80 -40.29 19.19
CA ASN A 344 8.63 -40.57 20.61
C ASN A 344 7.70 -39.56 21.28
N LYS A 345 7.89 -38.26 21.03
CA LYS A 345 7.06 -37.21 21.65
C LYS A 345 5.61 -37.25 21.16
N ALA A 346 5.40 -37.49 19.87
CA ALA A 346 4.07 -37.53 19.30
C ALA A 346 3.30 -38.81 19.69
N VAL A 347 3.98 -39.93 19.95
CA VAL A 347 3.37 -41.11 20.57
C VAL A 347 3.03 -40.86 22.04
N GLU A 348 3.91 -40.19 22.80
CA GLU A 348 3.65 -39.79 24.20
C GLU A 348 2.40 -38.90 24.33
N LEU A 349 2.20 -38.01 23.36
CA LEU A 349 1.05 -37.11 23.28
C LEU A 349 -0.20 -37.75 22.64
N GLU A 350 -0.18 -39.05 22.36
CA GLU A 350 -1.27 -39.78 21.70
C GLU A 350 -1.68 -39.21 20.31
N LEU A 351 -0.74 -38.58 19.62
CA LEU A 351 -0.94 -38.07 18.26
C LEU A 351 -0.58 -39.14 17.21
N LEU A 352 0.38 -40.01 17.52
CA LEU A 352 0.87 -41.09 16.66
C LEU A 352 0.65 -42.48 17.27
N SER A 353 0.53 -43.49 16.41
CA SER A 353 0.46 -44.89 16.83
C SER A 353 1.83 -45.35 17.37
N SER A 354 1.81 -46.12 18.46
CA SER A 354 3.01 -46.77 19.01
C SER A 354 3.65 -47.79 18.05
N ASP A 355 2.91 -48.26 17.03
CA ASP A 355 3.45 -49.12 15.96
C ASP A 355 4.68 -48.50 15.27
N LEU A 356 4.72 -47.17 15.17
CA LEU A 356 5.83 -46.45 14.53
C LEU A 356 7.15 -46.61 15.27
N LEU A 357 7.13 -46.95 16.57
CA LEU A 357 8.33 -47.22 17.37
C LEU A 357 8.98 -48.56 17.04
N GLN A 358 8.31 -49.42 16.27
CA GLN A 358 8.85 -50.71 15.83
C GLN A 358 9.77 -50.60 14.60
N PHE A 359 9.92 -49.41 14.03
CA PHE A 359 10.86 -49.12 12.94
C PHE A 359 12.24 -48.77 13.50
N ASP A 360 13.31 -49.03 12.75
CA ASP A 360 14.61 -48.43 13.07
C ASP A 360 14.63 -46.95 12.65
N LEU A 361 14.28 -46.10 13.61
CA LEU A 361 14.22 -44.64 13.42
C LEU A 361 15.59 -44.02 13.16
N ASN A 362 16.69 -44.63 13.62
CA ASN A 362 18.03 -44.12 13.35
C ASN A 362 18.40 -44.36 11.89
N GLU A 363 18.05 -45.52 11.35
CA GLU A 363 18.24 -45.85 9.94
C GLU A 363 17.40 -44.94 9.03
N LEU A 364 16.10 -44.78 9.34
CA LEU A 364 15.21 -43.91 8.55
C LEU A 364 15.59 -42.44 8.67
N GLY A 365 15.98 -41.98 9.87
CA GLY A 365 16.41 -40.62 10.11
C GLY A 365 17.64 -40.25 9.27
N LYS A 366 18.62 -41.16 9.16
CA LYS A 366 19.79 -40.99 8.28
C LYS A 366 19.46 -41.03 6.78
N TYR A 367 18.34 -41.66 6.42
CA TYR A 367 17.93 -41.79 5.03
C TYR A 367 17.23 -40.53 4.48
N ILE A 368 16.63 -39.71 5.36
CA ILE A 368 15.99 -38.46 5.00
C ILE A 368 16.93 -37.59 4.14
N LYS A 369 16.33 -36.91 3.16
CA LYS A 369 16.97 -35.98 2.21
C LYS A 369 16.48 -34.54 2.45
N PRO A 370 17.12 -33.80 3.36
CA PRO A 370 16.73 -32.43 3.72
C PRO A 370 16.72 -31.47 2.51
N GLU A 371 17.57 -31.72 1.52
CA GLU A 371 17.65 -30.93 0.29
C GLU A 371 16.30 -30.86 -0.46
N ARG A 372 15.42 -31.85 -0.30
CA ARG A 372 14.09 -31.90 -0.92
C ARG A 372 13.13 -30.87 -0.34
N ASP A 373 13.40 -30.31 0.84
CA ASP A 373 12.58 -29.21 1.37
C ASP A 373 12.66 -27.94 0.50
N LEU A 374 13.79 -27.75 -0.20
CA LEU A 374 13.99 -26.60 -1.07
C LEU A 374 13.22 -26.71 -2.40
N GLU A 375 12.58 -27.86 -2.67
CA GLU A 375 11.73 -28.10 -3.84
C GLU A 375 10.30 -27.56 -3.66
N PHE A 376 9.88 -27.25 -2.43
CA PHE A 376 8.55 -26.71 -2.16
C PHE A 376 8.39 -25.29 -2.70
N ARG A 377 7.26 -25.06 -3.38
CA ARG A 377 6.73 -23.72 -3.64
C ARG A 377 5.90 -23.23 -2.45
N TYR A 378 5.75 -21.92 -2.33
CA TYR A 378 5.10 -21.28 -1.18
C TYR A 378 3.72 -21.87 -0.87
N MET A 379 2.86 -22.03 -1.87
CA MET A 379 1.51 -22.57 -1.67
C MET A 379 1.51 -24.02 -1.14
N GLY A 380 2.48 -24.83 -1.56
CA GLY A 380 2.65 -26.19 -1.08
C GLY A 380 3.09 -26.21 0.38
N MET A 381 4.14 -25.45 0.70
CA MET A 381 4.63 -25.33 2.08
C MET A 381 3.57 -24.77 3.03
N GLN A 382 2.89 -23.70 2.62
CA GLN A 382 1.81 -23.09 3.40
C GLN A 382 0.66 -24.08 3.64
N THR A 383 0.25 -24.82 2.61
CA THR A 383 -0.79 -25.83 2.75
C THR A 383 -0.42 -26.90 3.78
N LEU A 384 0.84 -27.36 3.77
CA LEU A 384 1.32 -28.33 4.75
C LEU A 384 1.34 -27.76 6.17
N TYR A 385 1.89 -26.56 6.34
CA TYR A 385 1.99 -25.89 7.64
C TYR A 385 0.61 -25.60 8.27
N ASP A 386 -0.32 -25.07 7.47
CA ASP A 386 -1.63 -24.65 7.96
C ASP A 386 -2.52 -25.83 8.34
N ARG A 387 -2.40 -26.94 7.61
CA ARG A 387 -3.41 -28.02 7.67
C ARG A 387 -2.86 -29.41 7.97
N TYR A 388 -1.68 -29.79 7.48
CA TYR A 388 -1.24 -31.19 7.51
C TYR A 388 -0.25 -31.51 8.63
N PHE A 389 0.63 -30.58 8.98
CA PHE A 389 1.62 -30.81 10.02
C PHE A 389 0.95 -31.04 11.36
N ILE A 390 1.37 -32.12 12.03
CA ILE A 390 0.90 -32.40 13.38
C ILE A 390 1.32 -31.26 14.32
N HIS A 391 0.37 -30.81 15.13
CA HIS A 391 0.55 -29.71 16.06
C HIS A 391 -0.02 -30.05 17.43
N TRP A 392 0.52 -29.41 18.47
CA TRP A 392 0.06 -29.52 19.85
C TRP A 392 0.08 -28.12 20.48
N GLN A 393 -1.04 -27.70 21.09
CA GLN A 393 -1.18 -26.34 21.68
C GLN A 393 -0.74 -25.23 20.70
N ASP A 394 -1.29 -25.26 19.48
CA ASP A 394 -0.98 -24.34 18.37
C ASP A 394 0.47 -24.33 17.85
N ARG A 395 1.37 -25.15 18.42
CA ARG A 395 2.75 -25.32 17.97
C ARG A 395 2.88 -26.51 17.03
N ARG A 396 3.45 -26.29 15.84
CA ARG A 396 3.74 -27.36 14.88
C ARG A 396 4.93 -28.16 15.36
N LEU A 397 4.74 -29.48 15.46
CA LEU A 397 5.76 -30.44 15.86
C LEU A 397 6.45 -31.07 14.65
N GLU A 398 5.94 -30.82 13.45
CA GLU A 398 6.36 -31.54 12.25
C GLU A 398 7.03 -30.61 11.24
N ILE A 399 8.06 -31.15 10.58
CA ILE A 399 8.83 -30.52 9.50
C ILE A 399 8.71 -31.38 8.23
N PRO A 400 8.91 -30.84 7.00
CA PRO A 400 8.34 -31.46 5.81
C PRO A 400 8.88 -32.88 5.52
N GLN A 401 10.19 -33.12 5.60
CA GLN A 401 10.68 -34.49 5.39
C GLN A 401 10.27 -35.48 6.50
N VAL A 402 10.09 -35.01 7.74
CA VAL A 402 9.56 -35.86 8.83
C VAL A 402 8.09 -36.21 8.57
N PHE A 403 7.31 -35.24 8.07
CA PHE A 403 5.94 -35.46 7.61
C PHE A 403 5.86 -36.56 6.55
N LEU A 404 6.69 -36.46 5.52
CA LEU A 404 6.70 -37.46 4.44
C LEU A 404 7.20 -38.82 4.91
N MET A 405 8.18 -38.84 5.81
CA MET A 405 8.68 -40.09 6.42
C MET A 405 7.62 -40.73 7.32
N ARG A 406 6.88 -39.96 8.14
CA ARG A 406 5.76 -40.47 8.94
C ARG A 406 4.72 -41.13 8.05
N VAL A 407 4.31 -40.46 6.98
CA VAL A 407 3.32 -41.02 6.04
C VAL A 407 3.85 -42.33 5.45
N ALA A 408 5.11 -42.35 5.01
CA ALA A 408 5.74 -43.55 4.46
C ALA A 408 5.80 -44.71 5.47
N MET A 409 6.19 -44.43 6.72
CA MET A 409 6.19 -45.42 7.81
C MET A 409 4.78 -45.93 8.11
N GLY A 410 3.80 -45.03 8.18
CA GLY A 410 2.40 -45.37 8.43
C GLY A 410 1.83 -46.32 7.38
N LEU A 411 2.25 -46.17 6.11
CA LEU A 411 1.87 -47.05 5.01
C LEU A 411 2.64 -48.39 5.01
N ALA A 412 3.89 -48.40 5.48
CA ALA A 412 4.76 -49.57 5.47
C ALA A 412 4.66 -50.45 6.74
N LYS A 413 3.83 -50.08 7.73
CA LYS A 413 3.84 -50.72 9.05
C LYS A 413 3.50 -52.21 9.04
N GLU A 414 2.71 -52.66 8.06
CA GLU A 414 2.31 -54.07 7.89
C GLU A 414 3.22 -54.87 6.94
N GLU A 415 4.35 -54.29 6.48
CA GLU A 415 5.28 -54.95 5.54
C GLU A 415 6.28 -55.92 6.24
N GLY A 416 6.00 -56.30 7.49
CA GLY A 416 6.81 -57.23 8.27
C GLY A 416 8.27 -56.79 8.46
N ASP A 417 9.22 -57.70 8.24
CA ASP A 417 10.65 -57.44 8.42
C ASP A 417 11.20 -56.40 7.44
N LYS A 418 10.51 -56.15 6.32
CA LYS A 418 10.92 -55.20 5.27
C LYS A 418 10.30 -53.81 5.44
N LYS A 419 9.64 -53.54 6.57
CA LYS A 419 8.97 -52.25 6.84
C LYS A 419 9.89 -51.04 6.61
N ASN A 420 11.15 -51.12 7.02
CA ASN A 420 12.13 -50.05 6.80
C ASN A 420 12.48 -49.85 5.32
N GLU A 421 12.67 -50.95 4.57
CA GLU A 421 12.96 -50.88 3.14
C GLU A 421 11.79 -50.25 2.35
N TRP A 422 10.56 -50.62 2.70
CA TRP A 422 9.36 -50.07 2.09
C TRP A 422 9.11 -48.61 2.47
N ALA A 423 9.30 -48.25 3.74
CA ALA A 423 9.21 -46.86 4.18
C ALA A 423 10.17 -45.97 3.38
N LYS A 424 11.40 -46.41 3.12
CA LYS A 424 12.36 -45.67 2.27
C LYS A 424 11.86 -45.49 0.83
N LYS A 425 11.32 -46.55 0.22
CA LYS A 425 10.77 -46.50 -1.15
C LYS A 425 9.58 -45.55 -1.24
N PHE A 426 8.65 -45.62 -0.29
CA PHE A 426 7.49 -44.73 -0.23
C PHE A 426 7.92 -43.29 0.03
N TYR A 427 8.86 -43.07 0.95
CA TYR A 427 9.42 -41.75 1.21
C TYR A 427 10.05 -41.14 -0.04
N ASP A 428 10.85 -41.89 -0.79
CA ASP A 428 11.47 -41.40 -2.03
C ASP A 428 10.44 -40.95 -3.07
N VAL A 429 9.39 -41.74 -3.26
CA VAL A 429 8.32 -41.43 -4.21
C VAL A 429 7.53 -40.19 -3.77
N LEU A 430 7.21 -40.07 -2.48
CA LEU A 430 6.46 -38.94 -1.91
C LEU A 430 7.28 -37.64 -1.89
N SER A 431 8.54 -37.70 -1.44
CA SER A 431 9.39 -36.51 -1.26
C SER A 431 10.04 -35.98 -2.52
N THR A 432 10.03 -36.75 -3.60
CA THR A 432 10.39 -36.25 -4.94
C THR A 432 9.16 -35.78 -5.74
N PHE A 433 7.98 -35.74 -5.10
CA PHE A 433 6.70 -35.38 -5.69
C PHE A 433 6.32 -36.16 -6.96
N ARG A 434 6.89 -37.36 -7.17
CA ARG A 434 6.53 -38.25 -8.29
C ARG A 434 5.12 -38.81 -8.11
N PHE A 435 4.67 -38.92 -6.87
CA PHE A 435 3.32 -39.28 -6.50
C PHE A 435 2.98 -38.61 -5.17
N VAL A 436 1.71 -38.23 -5.02
CA VAL A 436 1.17 -37.65 -3.79
C VAL A 436 -0.05 -38.46 -3.40
N SER A 437 -0.05 -39.00 -2.19
CA SER A 437 -1.20 -39.71 -1.65
C SER A 437 -2.40 -38.79 -1.48
N SER A 438 -3.60 -39.39 -1.38
CA SER A 438 -4.81 -38.63 -1.11
C SER A 438 -4.75 -37.87 0.23
N THR A 439 -5.57 -36.83 0.35
CA THR A 439 -5.69 -36.02 1.58
C THR A 439 -5.82 -36.88 2.86
N PRO A 440 -6.80 -37.81 3.01
CA PRO A 440 -6.94 -38.60 4.23
C PRO A 440 -5.70 -39.44 4.55
N THR A 441 -5.02 -39.96 3.52
CA THR A 441 -3.77 -40.71 3.71
C THR A 441 -2.67 -39.81 4.31
N LEU A 442 -2.46 -38.62 3.76
CA LEU A 442 -1.46 -37.67 4.26
C LEU A 442 -1.75 -37.20 5.70
N PHE A 443 -3.03 -37.00 6.03
CA PHE A 443 -3.48 -36.60 7.36
C PHE A 443 -3.29 -37.70 8.40
N ASN A 444 -3.69 -38.93 8.07
CA ASN A 444 -3.93 -39.96 9.08
C ASN A 444 -2.88 -41.08 9.07
N ALA A 445 -2.02 -41.20 8.05
CA ALA A 445 -1.00 -42.23 8.05
C ALA A 445 -0.06 -42.08 9.25
N GLY A 446 0.05 -43.15 10.04
CA GLY A 446 0.88 -43.20 11.25
C GLY A 446 0.20 -42.65 12.51
N THR A 447 -1.02 -42.10 12.42
CA THR A 447 -1.78 -41.68 13.61
C THR A 447 -2.47 -42.88 14.27
N ILE A 448 -2.96 -42.71 15.51
CA ILE A 448 -3.67 -43.77 16.27
C ILE A 448 -4.84 -44.33 15.47
N HIS A 449 -5.65 -43.46 14.87
CA HIS A 449 -6.76 -43.85 13.99
C HIS A 449 -6.44 -43.47 12.54
N SER A 450 -5.75 -44.38 11.86
CA SER A 450 -5.29 -44.22 10.47
C SER A 450 -6.44 -44.40 9.46
N GLN A 451 -7.40 -43.47 9.40
CA GLN A 451 -8.45 -43.46 8.38
C GLN A 451 -7.89 -42.97 7.03
N LEU A 452 -7.33 -43.89 6.25
CA LEU A 452 -6.56 -43.54 5.03
C LEU A 452 -7.41 -43.26 3.80
N SER A 453 -8.67 -43.69 3.82
CA SER A 453 -9.64 -43.51 2.74
C SER A 453 -10.81 -42.66 3.21
N SER A 454 -11.38 -41.86 2.32
CA SER A 454 -12.48 -40.95 2.63
C SER A 454 -13.58 -40.94 1.59
N CYS A 455 -13.68 -41.93 0.70
CA CYS A 455 -14.72 -42.00 -0.32
C CYS A 455 -15.48 -43.31 -0.15
N TYR A 456 -16.79 -43.23 0.11
CA TYR A 456 -17.63 -44.38 0.38
C TYR A 456 -18.87 -44.36 -0.49
N LEU A 457 -19.32 -45.55 -0.85
CA LEU A 457 -20.55 -45.77 -1.59
C LEU A 457 -21.44 -46.72 -0.80
N SER A 458 -22.73 -46.40 -0.73
CA SER A 458 -23.75 -47.24 -0.12
C SER A 458 -25.00 -47.30 -1.00
N THR A 459 -25.73 -48.41 -0.92
CA THR A 459 -27.03 -48.59 -1.56
C THR A 459 -28.08 -48.76 -0.48
N ILE A 460 -29.20 -48.04 -0.60
CA ILE A 460 -30.26 -47.99 0.40
C ILE A 460 -31.39 -48.92 -0.02
N GLU A 461 -31.59 -50.01 0.71
CA GLU A 461 -32.75 -50.88 0.55
C GLU A 461 -34.06 -50.24 1.01
N ASP A 462 -35.18 -50.69 0.41
CA ASP A 462 -36.56 -50.23 0.68
C ASP A 462 -37.15 -50.76 1.99
N ASP A 463 -36.41 -50.56 3.08
CA ASP A 463 -36.78 -50.93 4.44
C ASP A 463 -36.42 -49.80 5.40
N LEU A 464 -37.33 -49.48 6.32
CA LEU A 464 -37.16 -48.34 7.22
C LEU A 464 -35.94 -48.49 8.13
N HIS A 465 -35.68 -49.70 8.63
CA HIS A 465 -34.52 -49.97 9.46
C HIS A 465 -33.23 -49.83 8.65
N HIS A 466 -33.21 -50.34 7.41
CA HIS A 466 -32.05 -50.19 6.53
C HIS A 466 -31.79 -48.73 6.14
N ILE A 467 -32.82 -47.94 5.82
CA ILE A 467 -32.70 -46.50 5.53
C ILE A 467 -32.00 -45.77 6.69
N PHE A 468 -32.46 -45.97 7.92
CA PHE A 468 -31.85 -45.31 9.07
C PHE A 468 -30.49 -45.89 9.47
N LYS A 469 -30.22 -47.18 9.20
CA LYS A 469 -28.88 -47.77 9.34
C LYS A 469 -27.88 -47.07 8.42
N VAL A 470 -28.21 -46.90 7.13
CA VAL A 470 -27.29 -46.24 6.19
C VAL A 470 -27.07 -44.79 6.59
N MET A 471 -28.10 -44.06 7.03
CA MET A 471 -27.91 -42.71 7.59
C MET A 471 -27.00 -42.69 8.82
N GLN A 472 -27.08 -43.71 9.69
CA GLN A 472 -26.16 -43.85 10.83
C GLN A 472 -24.73 -44.12 10.35
N ASP A 473 -24.55 -45.00 9.36
CA ASP A 473 -23.23 -45.27 8.76
C ASP A 473 -22.65 -44.01 8.13
N ASP A 474 -23.45 -43.27 7.37
CA ASP A 474 -23.09 -41.99 6.75
C ASP A 474 -22.61 -40.98 7.81
N ALA A 475 -23.31 -40.89 8.94
CA ALA A 475 -22.88 -40.04 10.06
C ALA A 475 -21.52 -40.48 10.63
N LEU A 476 -21.31 -41.79 10.81
CA LEU A 476 -20.05 -42.33 11.34
C LEU A 476 -18.88 -42.17 10.36
N LEU A 477 -19.11 -42.39 9.07
CA LEU A 477 -18.11 -42.22 8.01
C LEU A 477 -17.78 -40.74 7.80
N SER A 478 -18.78 -39.86 7.87
CA SER A 478 -18.57 -38.42 7.81
C SER A 478 -17.83 -37.90 9.04
N LYS A 479 -17.90 -38.52 10.21
CA LYS A 479 -17.16 -38.08 11.42
C LYS A 479 -15.65 -37.88 11.14
N TRP A 480 -15.08 -38.68 10.26
CA TRP A 480 -13.66 -38.65 9.89
C TRP A 480 -13.41 -38.07 8.49
N SER A 481 -14.26 -37.12 8.09
CA SER A 481 -14.17 -36.41 6.81
C SER A 481 -14.37 -37.28 5.56
N GLY A 482 -15.19 -38.32 5.66
CA GLY A 482 -15.68 -39.08 4.51
C GLY A 482 -16.60 -38.27 3.60
N GLY A 483 -16.41 -38.39 2.29
CA GLY A 483 -17.39 -38.06 1.25
C GLY A 483 -18.23 -39.28 0.90
N LEU A 484 -19.51 -39.05 0.68
CA LEU A 484 -20.53 -40.10 0.63
C LEU A 484 -21.28 -40.09 -0.72
N GLY A 485 -21.40 -41.25 -1.32
CA GLY A 485 -22.27 -41.51 -2.47
C GLY A 485 -23.34 -42.53 -2.08
N ASN A 486 -24.60 -42.13 -2.14
CA ASN A 486 -25.71 -42.97 -1.73
C ASN A 486 -26.61 -43.27 -2.94
N ASP A 487 -26.85 -44.54 -3.25
CA ASP A 487 -27.84 -44.98 -4.22
C ASP A 487 -29.20 -45.20 -3.54
N TRP A 488 -30.19 -44.38 -3.92
CA TRP A 488 -31.54 -44.37 -3.35
C TRP A 488 -32.58 -45.07 -4.23
N THR A 489 -32.16 -45.69 -5.33
CA THR A 489 -33.04 -46.22 -6.38
C THR A 489 -34.04 -47.25 -5.86
N ASN A 490 -33.65 -48.08 -4.89
CA ASN A 490 -34.53 -49.12 -4.35
C ASN A 490 -35.69 -48.54 -3.53
N VAL A 491 -35.57 -47.33 -2.96
CA VAL A 491 -36.60 -46.75 -2.09
C VAL A 491 -37.87 -46.45 -2.87
N ARG A 492 -39.00 -47.01 -2.42
CA ARG A 492 -40.27 -46.92 -3.16
C ARG A 492 -40.73 -45.46 -3.39
N ALA A 493 -41.24 -45.21 -4.60
CA ALA A 493 -41.80 -43.92 -5.00
C ALA A 493 -43.07 -43.53 -4.22
N MET A 494 -43.42 -42.24 -4.31
CA MET A 494 -44.63 -41.67 -3.73
C MET A 494 -45.89 -42.41 -4.21
N GLY A 495 -46.83 -42.66 -3.31
CA GLY A 495 -48.08 -43.37 -3.61
C GLY A 495 -47.97 -44.90 -3.49
N SER A 496 -46.76 -45.45 -3.40
CA SER A 496 -46.55 -46.89 -3.21
C SER A 496 -47.14 -47.38 -1.89
N ARG A 497 -47.73 -48.59 -1.89
CA ARG A 497 -48.33 -49.19 -0.70
C ARG A 497 -47.27 -49.52 0.35
N ILE A 498 -47.55 -49.22 1.63
CA ILE A 498 -46.73 -49.65 2.76
C ILE A 498 -47.38 -50.87 3.43
N LYS A 499 -46.67 -52.00 3.43
CA LYS A 499 -47.10 -53.22 4.13
C LYS A 499 -47.00 -52.99 5.65
N GLY A 500 -48.00 -53.40 6.42
CA GLY A 500 -48.06 -53.19 7.87
C GLY A 500 -48.94 -51.99 8.25
N THR A 501 -48.52 -50.76 7.93
CA THR A 501 -49.32 -49.54 8.23
C THR A 501 -50.52 -49.34 7.30
N ASN A 502 -50.53 -50.06 6.17
CA ASN A 502 -51.55 -49.99 5.12
C ASN A 502 -51.78 -48.56 4.55
N GLY A 503 -50.78 -47.69 4.68
CA GLY A 503 -50.76 -46.34 4.12
C GLY A 503 -50.07 -46.26 2.75
N LYS A 504 -49.86 -45.03 2.29
CA LYS A 504 -49.12 -44.70 1.06
C LYS A 504 -47.79 -44.01 1.42
N SER A 505 -46.70 -44.39 0.74
CA SER A 505 -45.40 -43.76 0.85
C SER A 505 -45.43 -42.31 0.35
N GLN A 506 -44.64 -41.45 0.99
CA GLN A 506 -44.38 -40.08 0.54
C GLN A 506 -43.18 -40.01 -0.43
N GLY A 507 -42.58 -41.16 -0.76
CA GLY A 507 -41.41 -41.26 -1.64
C GLY A 507 -40.09 -40.98 -0.92
N VAL A 508 -39.04 -40.75 -1.71
CA VAL A 508 -37.65 -40.63 -1.23
C VAL A 508 -37.33 -39.25 -0.64
N ILE A 509 -38.03 -38.18 -1.05
CA ILE A 509 -37.70 -36.79 -0.70
C ILE A 509 -37.66 -36.53 0.81
N PRO A 510 -38.62 -37.02 1.65
CA PRO A 510 -38.53 -36.82 3.09
C PRO A 510 -37.29 -37.46 3.72
N PHE A 511 -36.86 -38.63 3.22
CA PHE A 511 -35.65 -39.30 3.71
C PHE A 511 -34.39 -38.55 3.27
N LEU A 512 -34.33 -38.07 2.02
CA LEU A 512 -33.23 -37.22 1.56
C LEU A 512 -33.10 -35.94 2.38
N LYS A 513 -34.22 -35.36 2.83
CA LYS A 513 -34.20 -34.20 3.72
C LYS A 513 -33.53 -34.53 5.07
N VAL A 514 -33.83 -35.70 5.65
CA VAL A 514 -33.16 -36.17 6.87
C VAL A 514 -31.68 -36.41 6.61
N ALA A 515 -31.31 -37.10 5.53
CA ALA A 515 -29.92 -37.37 5.18
C ALA A 515 -29.12 -36.07 4.96
N ASN A 516 -29.71 -35.04 4.34
CA ASN A 516 -29.13 -33.70 4.24
C ASN A 516 -28.83 -33.11 5.62
N ASP A 517 -29.81 -33.15 6.52
CA ASP A 517 -29.66 -32.55 7.85
C ASP A 517 -28.65 -33.34 8.71
N VAL A 518 -28.49 -34.66 8.49
CA VAL A 518 -27.40 -35.47 9.07
C VAL A 518 -26.03 -35.02 8.55
N ALA A 519 -25.87 -34.84 7.24
CA ALA A 519 -24.60 -34.37 6.66
C ALA A 519 -24.21 -32.99 7.20
N VAL A 520 -25.17 -32.08 7.36
CA VAL A 520 -24.98 -30.75 7.96
C VAL A 520 -24.65 -30.86 9.46
N ALA A 521 -25.25 -31.79 10.19
CA ALA A 521 -24.98 -31.94 11.62
C ALA A 521 -23.55 -32.44 11.91
N VAL A 522 -23.02 -33.33 11.07
CA VAL A 522 -21.71 -33.98 11.31
C VAL A 522 -20.53 -33.17 10.79
N ASN A 523 -20.70 -32.37 9.73
CA ASN A 523 -19.69 -31.41 9.20
C ASN A 523 -18.24 -31.93 9.20
N GLN A 524 -18.02 -33.14 8.68
CA GLN A 524 -16.69 -33.74 8.55
C GLN A 524 -15.78 -33.67 9.79
N GLY A 525 -16.35 -33.75 10.99
CA GLY A 525 -15.59 -33.62 12.25
C GLY A 525 -15.12 -32.19 12.55
N GLY A 526 -15.85 -31.18 12.06
CA GLY A 526 -15.58 -29.75 12.26
C GLY A 526 -14.47 -29.17 11.38
N LYS A 527 -13.83 -29.98 10.53
CA LYS A 527 -12.72 -29.53 9.67
C LYS A 527 -13.19 -28.92 8.34
N ARG A 528 -14.33 -29.39 7.79
CA ARG A 528 -14.91 -28.96 6.49
C ARG A 528 -16.42 -29.19 6.47
N GLN A 529 -17.15 -28.61 5.52
CA GLN A 529 -18.57 -28.89 5.33
C GLN A 529 -18.80 -30.35 4.88
N GLY A 530 -19.85 -30.98 5.42
CA GLY A 530 -20.32 -32.30 4.97
C GLY A 530 -20.70 -32.30 3.50
N ALA A 531 -20.32 -33.35 2.77
CA ALA A 531 -20.67 -33.52 1.36
C ALA A 531 -21.20 -34.93 1.11
N MET A 532 -22.37 -35.00 0.48
CA MET A 532 -23.07 -36.24 0.14
C MET A 532 -23.73 -36.08 -1.22
N CYS A 533 -23.69 -37.13 -2.04
CA CYS A 533 -24.32 -37.20 -3.35
C CYS A 533 -25.34 -38.33 -3.36
N ALA A 534 -26.60 -38.02 -3.68
CA ALA A 534 -27.66 -39.01 -3.86
C ALA A 534 -27.83 -39.35 -5.34
N TYR A 535 -27.89 -40.64 -5.66
CA TYR A 535 -28.15 -41.21 -6.97
C TYR A 535 -29.54 -41.83 -7.00
N LEU A 536 -30.24 -41.69 -8.14
CA LEU A 536 -31.59 -42.19 -8.36
C LEU A 536 -31.77 -42.47 -9.86
N GLU A 537 -32.21 -43.68 -10.23
CA GLU A 537 -32.52 -44.08 -11.62
C GLU A 537 -33.90 -43.64 -12.12
#